data_AF-A0A1V2W0Y6-F1
#
_entry.id   AF-A0A1V2W0Y6-F1
#
_cell.length_a   1.000
_cell.length_b   1.000
_cell.length_c   1.000
_cell.angle_alpha   90.00
_cell.angle_beta   90.00
_cell.angle_gamma   90.00
#
_symmetry.space_group_name_H-M   'P 1'
#
loop_
_entity.id
_entity.type
_entity.pdbx_description
1 polymer ?
#
loop_
_entity_poly.entity_id
_entity_poly.type
_entity_poly.pdbx_seq_one_letter_code
_entity_poly.pdbx_strand_id
1 'polypeptide(L)' 'MYLWTKLSGRWIEAAGFDPEQRLQIEVSHKRLVITPIDEAGSDHRARHERPDDDPATGRQLESVMAGDAQ' A
#
# COMPACT_ATOMS: atom_id res chain seq x y z
N MET A 1 -11.48 -9.16 20.68
CA MET A 1 -11.02 -7.76 20.80
C MET A 1 -9.65 -7.70 20.16
N TYR A 2 -9.50 -7.05 19.00
CA TYR A 2 -8.22 -6.99 18.30
C TYR A 2 -7.45 -5.77 18.79
N LEU A 3 -6.31 -5.99 19.47
CA LEU A 3 -5.43 -4.90 19.91
C LEU A 3 -4.73 -4.29 18.69
N TRP A 4 -5.29 -3.20 18.19
CA TRP A 4 -4.59 -2.23 17.38
C TRP A 4 -3.42 -1.66 18.21
N THR A 5 -2.20 -1.74 17.67
CA THR A 5 -1.00 -1.20 18.32
C THR A 5 -0.85 0.27 17.91
N LYS A 6 -0.65 1.15 18.88
CA LYS A 6 -0.27 2.54 18.64
C LYS A 6 1.20 2.71 18.98
N LEU A 7 2.00 3.13 18.00
CA LEU A 7 3.41 3.45 18.19
C LEU A 7 3.55 4.93 18.55
N SER A 8 4.26 5.24 19.63
CA SER A 8 4.52 6.63 20.00
C SER A 8 5.57 7.23 19.07
N GLY A 9 5.35 8.45 18.56
CA GLY A 9 6.34 9.16 17.74
C GLY A 9 7.72 9.26 18.41
N ARG A 10 7.73 9.45 19.74
CA ARG A 10 8.96 9.50 20.55
C ARG A 10 9.81 8.23 20.47
N TRP A 11 9.20 7.07 20.25
CA TRP A 11 9.94 5.82 20.06
C TRP A 11 10.63 5.77 18.70
N ILE A 12 10.01 6.34 17.67
CA ILE A 12 10.56 6.44 16.33
C ILE A 12 11.72 7.45 16.32
N GLU A 13 11.54 8.63 16.92
CA GLU A 13 12.61 9.63 17.05
C GLU A 13 13.81 9.07 17.84
N ALA A 14 13.58 8.35 18.94
CA ALA A 14 14.65 7.73 19.72
C ALA A 14 15.41 6.61 18.96
N ALA A 15 14.79 6.03 17.93
CA ALA A 15 15.44 5.08 17.03
C ALA A 15 16.26 5.77 15.92
N GLY A 16 16.26 7.10 15.87
CA GLY A 16 17.07 7.91 14.94
C GLY A 16 16.35 8.32 13.65
N PHE A 17 15.02 8.19 13.59
CA PHE A 17 14.23 8.70 12.48
C PHE A 17 13.92 10.19 12.67
N ASP A 18 13.92 10.94 11.58
CA ASP A 18 13.61 12.36 11.61
C ASP A 18 12.09 12.61 11.69
N PRO A 19 11.66 13.71 12.34
CA PRO A 19 10.28 14.17 12.22
C PRO A 19 9.89 14.35 10.74
N GLU A 20 8.65 14.00 10.40
CA GLU A 20 8.08 14.14 9.05
C GLU A 20 8.75 13.27 7.96
N GLN A 21 9.77 12.47 8.30
CA GLN A 21 10.38 11.51 7.40
C GLN A 21 9.36 10.48 6.91
N ARG A 22 9.36 10.18 5.61
CA ARG A 22 8.54 9.10 5.06
C ARG A 22 9.15 7.75 5.40
N LEU A 23 8.33 6.86 5.96
CA LEU A 23 8.76 5.54 6.40
C LEU A 23 7.99 4.44 5.66
N GLN A 24 8.69 3.36 5.36
CA GLN A 24 8.12 2.10 4.89
C GLN A 24 7.89 1.19 6.08
N ILE A 25 6.69 0.58 6.13
CA ILE A 25 6.30 -0.35 7.19
C ILE A 25 6.08 -1.71 6.55
N GLU A 26 6.82 -2.72 7.04
CA GLU A 26 6.65 -4.10 6.63
C GLU A 26 6.36 -5.01 7.81
N VAL A 27 5.47 -5.98 7.62
CA VAL A 27 5.21 -7.03 8.60
C VAL A 27 5.65 -8.35 8.01
N SER A 28 6.69 -8.96 8.59
CA SER A 28 7.15 -10.29 8.19
C SER A 28 7.63 -11.08 9.40
N HIS A 29 7.38 -12.39 9.40
CA HIS A 29 7.92 -13.30 10.43
C HIS A 29 7.63 -12.86 11.88
N LYS A 30 6.43 -12.37 12.18
CA LYS A 30 6.04 -11.82 13.50
C LYS A 30 6.86 -10.59 13.94
N ARG A 31 7.44 -9.86 12.98
CA ARG A 31 8.19 -8.61 13.20
C ARG A 31 7.57 -7.48 12.41
N LEU A 32 7.57 -6.30 13.02
CA LEU A 32 7.29 -5.03 12.36
C LEU A 32 8.65 -4.39 12.04
N VAL A 33 8.91 -4.15 10.76
CA VAL A 33 10.13 -3.47 10.27
C VAL A 33 9.74 -2.09 9.78
N ILE A 34 10.48 -1.09 10.21
CA ILE A 34 10.29 0.31 9.85
C ILE A 34 11.60 0.80 9.23
N THR A 35 11.54 1.32 8.02
CA THR A 35 12.72 1.71 7.24
C THR A 35 12.48 3.10 6.65
N PRO A 36 13.49 3.99 6.59
CA PRO A 36 13.33 5.25 5.89
C PRO A 36 13.08 5.02 4.40
N ILE A 37 12.25 5.86 3.79
CA ILE A 37 12.10 5.91 2.33
C ILE A 37 13.00 7.05 1.85
N ASP A 38 14.10 6.70 1.20
CA ASP A 38 14.89 7.69 0.48
C ASP A 38 14.14 8.09 -0.79
N GLU A 39 14.01 9.40 -1.05
CA GLU A 39 13.37 9.89 -2.27
C GLU A 39 14.09 9.39 -3.54
N ALA A 40 15.39 9.11 -3.45
CA ALA A 40 16.19 8.51 -4.52
C ALA A 40 15.90 7.02 -4.79
N GLY A 41 15.19 6.33 -3.88
CA GLY A 41 14.89 4.90 -3.97
C GLY A 41 13.46 4.56 -4.41
N SER A 42 12.59 5.55 -4.57
CA SER A 42 11.16 5.37 -4.85
C SER A 42 10.83 5.04 -6.33
N ASP A 43 11.70 4.31 -7.03
CA ASP A 43 11.44 3.87 -8.42
C ASP A 43 11.13 2.38 -8.57
N HIS A 44 11.20 1.57 -7.51
CA HIS A 44 11.28 0.11 -7.68
C HIS A 44 9.99 -0.69 -7.44
N ARG A 45 8.82 -0.07 -7.29
CA ARG A 45 7.58 -0.84 -7.07
C ARG A 45 6.36 -0.45 -7.90
N ALA A 46 6.55 0.25 -9.02
CA ALA A 46 5.48 0.54 -9.98
C ALA A 46 5.79 0.04 -11.40
N ARG A 47 6.49 -1.08 -11.53
CA ARG A 47 6.37 -1.94 -12.73
C ARG A 47 5.98 -3.34 -12.32
N HIS A 48 4.77 -3.48 -11.80
CA HIS A 48 4.00 -4.64 -12.25
C HIS A 48 3.82 -4.41 -13.75
N GLU A 49 4.70 -5.03 -14.54
CA GLU A 49 4.41 -5.33 -15.93
C GLU A 49 3.04 -5.98 -15.94
N ARG A 50 2.04 -5.17 -16.29
CA ARG A 50 0.70 -5.62 -16.64
C ARG A 50 0.94 -6.66 -17.74
N PRO A 51 0.60 -7.95 -17.53
CA PRO A 51 0.73 -8.92 -18.61
C PRO A 51 -0.08 -8.38 -19.77
N ASP A 52 0.54 -8.37 -20.96
CA ASP A 52 -0.05 -8.00 -22.23
C ASP A 52 -1.52 -8.44 -22.26
N ASP A 53 -2.44 -7.46 -22.28
CA ASP A 53 -3.86 -7.73 -22.42
C ASP A 53 -4.05 -8.40 -23.79
N ASP A 54 -4.23 -9.72 -23.79
CA ASP A 54 -4.55 -10.53 -24.97
C ASP A 54 -5.73 -9.88 -25.72
N PRO A 55 -5.58 -9.48 -27.01
CA PRO A 55 -6.62 -8.78 -27.74
C PRO A 55 -7.86 -9.65 -28.05
N ALA A 56 -7.91 -10.91 -27.61
CA ALA A 56 -8.98 -11.84 -27.94
C ALA A 56 -10.17 -11.91 -26.95
N THR A 57 -10.25 -11.06 -25.90
CA THR A 57 -11.44 -11.05 -25.02
C THR A 57 -12.24 -9.76 -25.17
N GLY A 58 -13.23 -9.83 -26.07
CA GLY A 58 -14.12 -8.74 -26.42
C GLY A 58 -14.90 -8.17 -25.22
N ARG A 59 -14.91 -6.84 -25.20
CA ARG A 59 -15.82 -5.92 -24.51
C ARG A 59 -17.22 -6.49 -24.26
N GLN A 60 -17.55 -6.76 -23.01
CA GLN A 60 -18.93 -6.63 -22.51
C GLN A 60 -18.91 -6.02 -21.11
N LEU A 61 -18.95 -4.68 -21.07
CA LEU A 61 -19.45 -3.93 -19.92
C LEU A 61 -20.29 -2.80 -20.50
N GLU A 62 -21.62 -2.94 -20.46
CA GLU A 62 -22.62 -1.89 -20.21
C GLU A 62 -24.03 -2.38 -20.57
N SER A 63 -24.75 -2.92 -19.58
CA SER A 63 -26.22 -3.09 -19.53
C SER A 63 -26.51 -4.06 -18.37
N VAL A 64 -27.28 -3.80 -17.32
CA VAL A 64 -28.35 -2.85 -17.01
C VAL A 64 -28.39 -2.71 -15.48
N MET A 65 -28.46 -1.49 -14.96
CA MET A 65 -29.04 -1.25 -13.63
C MET A 65 -30.28 -0.39 -13.86
N ALA A 66 -31.45 -1.01 -13.95
CA ALA A 66 -32.74 -0.35 -13.79
C ALA A 66 -33.18 -0.63 -12.36
N GLY A 67 -33.32 0.45 -11.58
CA GLY A 67 -33.60 0.39 -10.16
C GLY A 67 -34.99 -0.14 -9.84
N ASP A 68 -35.05 -0.95 -8.78
CA ASP A 68 -36.26 -1.14 -8.02
C ASP A 68 -36.26 -0.13 -6.86
N ALA A 69 -37.19 0.83 -6.93
CA ALA A 69 -37.65 1.61 -5.80
C ALA A 69 -39.08 1.15 -5.46
N GLN A 70 -39.32 1.05 -4.16
CA GLN A 70 -40.49 0.48 -3.48
C GLN A 70 -41.83 1.10 -3.88
#